data_AF-A0A3D6EJE5-F1
#
_entry.id   AF-A0A3D6EJE5-F1
#
_cell.length_a   1.000
_cell.length_b   1.000
_cell.length_c   1.000
_cell.angle_alpha   90.00
_cell.angle_beta   90.00
_cell.angle_gamma   90.00
#
_symmetry.space_group_name_H-M   'P 1'
#
loop_
_entity.id
_entity.type
_entity.pdbx_description
1 polymer ?
#
loop_
_entity_poly.entity_id
_entity_poly.type
_entity_poly.pdbx_seq_one_letter_code
_entity_poly.pdbx_strand_id
1 'polypeptide(L)' 'MKVWARINHVGWVHLWRREEDFLAAEPSAHFLNGRTDPRWAEAPLTPEQRGRLEAGDLVEIEDPGFFGDGG' A
#
# COMPACT_ATOMS: atom_id res chain seq x y z
N MET A 1 6.14 9.70 4.89
CA MET A 1 5.73 10.24 3.56
C MET A 1 4.38 9.64 3.18
N LYS A 2 3.66 10.19 2.20
CA LYS A 2 2.45 9.54 1.65
C LYS A 2 2.81 8.62 0.49
N VAL A 3 2.09 7.51 0.38
CA VAL A 3 2.25 6.47 -0.64
C VAL A 3 0.87 6.01 -1.10
N TRP A 4 0.82 5.37 -2.26
CA TRP A 4 -0.40 4.83 -2.82
C TRP A 4 -0.40 3.32 -2.66
N ALA A 5 -1.45 2.80 -2.03
CA ALA A 5 -1.59 1.39 -1.71
C ALA A 5 -2.83 0.80 -2.39
N ARG A 6 -2.75 -0.47 -2.78
CA ARG A 6 -3.89 -1.27 -3.26
C ARG A 6 -3.76 -2.71 -2.80
N ILE A 7 -4.86 -3.33 -2.39
CA ILE A 7 -4.92 -4.76 -2.12
C ILE A 7 -5.57 -5.47 -3.30
N ASN A 8 -4.96 -6.56 -3.76
CA ASN A 8 -5.58 -7.42 -4.77
C ASN A 8 -6.53 -8.45 -4.13
N HIS A 9 -7.32 -9.15 -4.95
CA HIS A 9 -8.31 -10.11 -4.46
C HIS A 9 -7.76 -11.25 -3.59
N VAL A 10 -6.45 -11.51 -3.61
CA VAL A 10 -5.78 -12.56 -2.82
C VAL A 10 -5.25 -12.01 -1.48
N GLY A 11 -5.27 -10.69 -1.28
CA GLY A 11 -4.77 -10.04 -0.06
C GLY A 11 -3.31 -9.59 -0.13
N TRP A 12 -2.72 -9.56 -1.32
CA TRP A 12 -1.41 -8.94 -1.50
C TRP A 12 -1.54 -7.44 -1.65
N VAL A 13 -0.61 -6.73 -1.02
CA VAL A 13 -0.54 -5.26 -1.01
C VAL A 13 0.51 -4.83 -2.01
N HIS A 14 0.13 -3.86 -2.85
CA HIS A 14 1.01 -3.15 -3.75
C HIS A 14 1.18 -1.72 -3.24
N LEU A 15 2.41 -1.21 -3.29
CA LEU A 15 2.74 0.15 -2.89
C LEU A 15 3.46 0.90 -4.01
N TRP A 16 3.00 2.10 -4.33
CA TRP A 16 3.63 3.04 -5.25
C TRP A 16 4.00 4.34 -4.53
N ARG A 17 5.04 5.01 -5.03
CA ARG A 17 5.46 6.32 -4.50
C ARG A 17 4.52 7.44 -4.97
N ARG A 18 3.94 7.28 -6.15
CA ARG A 18 3.07 8.26 -6.80
C ARG A 18 1.84 7.57 -7.36
N GLU A 19 0.73 8.29 -7.44
CA GLU A 19 -0.50 7.80 -8.06
C GLU A 19 -0.29 7.53 -9.55
N GLU A 20 0.49 8.41 -10.20
CA GLU A 20 0.75 8.36 -11.63
C GLU A 20 1.39 7.04 -12.07
N ASP A 21 2.24 6.44 -11.22
CA ASP A 21 2.88 5.16 -11.52
C ASP A 21 1.81 4.06 -11.68
N PHE A 22 0.79 4.03 -10.81
CA PHE A 22 -0.32 3.09 -10.95
C PHE A 22 -1.14 3.37 -12.23
N LEU A 23 -1.45 4.64 -12.49
CA LEU A 23 -2.27 5.04 -13.65
C LEU A 23 -1.55 4.77 -14.99
N ALA A 24 -0.22 4.85 -15.01
CA ALA A 24 0.61 4.51 -16.16
C ALA A 24 0.85 3.00 -16.31
N ALA A 25 0.28 2.17 -15.42
CA ALA A 25 0.50 0.73 -15.35
C ALA A 25 1.97 0.32 -15.08
N GLU A 26 2.71 1.18 -14.38
CA GLU A 26 4.06 0.87 -13.90
C GLU A 26 4.02 -0.13 -12.73
N PRO A 27 5.06 -0.97 -12.58
CA PRO A 27 5.14 -1.90 -11.46
C PRO A 27 5.16 -1.17 -10.12
N SER A 28 4.52 -1.78 -9.12
CA SER A 28 4.59 -1.30 -7.74
C SER A 28 6.01 -1.38 -7.20
N ALA A 29 6.46 -0.34 -6.52
CA ALA A 29 7.79 -0.29 -5.93
C ALA A 29 7.98 -1.33 -4.80
N HIS A 30 6.90 -1.64 -4.06
CA HIS A 30 6.89 -2.77 -3.12
C HIS A 30 5.65 -3.65 -3.32
N PHE A 31 5.84 -4.94 -3.08
CA PHE A 31 4.81 -5.97 -3.16
C PHE A 31 5.00 -6.95 -2.01
N LEU A 32 3.97 -7.11 -1.18
CA LEU A 32 4.05 -7.86 0.08
C LEU A 32 2.72 -8.54 0.43
N ASN A 33 2.78 -9.52 1.33
CA ASN A 33 1.59 -10.21 1.81
C ASN A 33 0.97 -9.45 2.99
N GLY A 34 -0.20 -8.85 2.77
CA GLY A 34 -0.88 -8.04 3.78
C GLY A 34 -1.37 -8.81 5.01
N ARG A 35 -1.34 -10.15 4.99
CA ARG A 35 -1.75 -10.96 6.16
C ARG A 35 -0.59 -11.26 7.10
N THR A 36 0.64 -11.25 6.59
CA THR A 36 1.81 -11.74 7.35
C THR A 36 2.88 -10.68 7.52
N ASP A 37 2.84 -9.61 6.73
CA ASP A 37 3.83 -8.55 6.83
C ASP A 37 3.58 -7.68 8.08
N PRO A 38 4.55 -7.59 9.02
CA PRO A 38 4.37 -6.84 10.25
C PRO A 38 4.26 -5.33 10.00
N ARG A 39 5.02 -4.78 9.04
CA ARG A 39 4.96 -3.35 8.73
C ARG A 39 3.59 -2.96 8.19
N TRP A 40 3.00 -3.82 7.37
CA TRP A 40 1.61 -3.62 6.93
C TRP A 40 0.59 -3.75 8.07
N ALA A 41 0.76 -4.73 8.96
CA ALA A 41 -0.13 -4.93 10.09
C ALA A 41 -0.16 -3.71 11.02
N GLU A 42 0.99 -3.05 11.19
CA GLU A 42 1.19 -1.86 12.02
C GLU A 42 0.95 -0.53 11.26
N ALA A 43 0.57 -0.59 9.98
CA ALA A 43 0.33 0.60 9.18
C ALA A 43 -0.77 1.49 9.79
N PRO A 44 -0.57 2.81 9.93
CA PRO A 44 -1.53 3.72 10.55
C PRO A 44 -2.69 4.05 9.58
N LEU A 45 -3.57 3.06 9.37
CA LEU A 45 -4.73 3.16 8.48
C LEU A 45 -5.99 3.54 9.26
N THR A 46 -6.72 4.53 8.74
CA THR A 46 -8.08 4.80 9.24
C THR A 46 -9.05 3.67 8.84
N PRO A 47 -10.19 3.52 9.54
CA PRO A 47 -11.20 2.53 9.16
C PRO A 47 -11.71 2.67 7.72
N GLU A 48 -11.83 3.90 7.23
CA GLU A 48 -12.24 4.19 5.85
C GLU A 48 -11.17 3.73 4.84
N GLN A 49 -9.89 4.06 5.08
CA GLN A 49 -8.80 3.61 4.23
C GLN A 49 -8.72 2.09 4.17
N ARG A 50 -8.86 1.42 5.32
CA ARG A 50 -8.88 -0.04 5.40
C ARG A 50 -10.02 -0.64 4.58
N GLY A 51 -11.25 -0.15 4.75
CA GLY A 51 -12.40 -0.65 3.99
C GLY A 51 -12.25 -0.47 2.48
N ARG A 52 -11.71 0.67 2.03
CA ARG A 52 -11.43 0.93 0.61
C ARG A 52 -10.34 0.02 0.05
N LEU A 53 -9.25 -0.17 0.80
CA LEU A 53 -8.19 -1.12 0.43
C LEU A 53 -8.73 -2.54 0.31
N GLU A 54 -9.55 -2.99 1.25
CA GLU A 54 -10.20 -4.31 1.22
C GLU A 54 -11.18 -4.47 0.05
N ALA A 55 -11.80 -3.38 -0.43
CA ALA A 55 -12.59 -3.35 -1.65
C ALA A 55 -11.74 -3.37 -2.95
N GLY A 56 -10.42 -3.22 -2.82
CA GLY A 56 -9.49 -3.21 -3.95
C GLY A 56 -9.27 -1.83 -4.59
N ASP A 57 -9.67 -0.76 -3.91
CA ASP A 57 -9.39 0.62 -4.34
C ASP A 57 -7.90 0.95 -4.19
N LEU A 58 -7.45 1.91 -5.01
CA LEU A 58 -6.20 2.61 -4.78
C LEU A 58 -6.44 3.71 -3.74
N VAL A 59 -5.63 3.71 -2.67
CA VAL A 59 -5.80 4.61 -1.52
C VAL A 59 -4.47 5.26 -1.16
N GLU A 60 -4.47 6.57 -0.95
CA GLU A 60 -3.34 7.27 -0.35
C GLU A 60 -3.27 6.99 1.16
N ILE A 61 -2.12 6.52 1.61
CA ILE A 61 -1.85 6.19 3.02
C ILE A 61 -0.51 6.79 3.45
N GLU A 62 -0.28 6.80 4.76
CA GLU A 62 1.08 7.04 5.26
C GLU A 62 1.96 5.82 5.00
N ASP A 63 3.20 6.06 4.56
CA ASP A 63 4.18 4.99 4.34
C ASP A 63 4.35 4.14 5.61
N PRO A 64 4.08 2.83 5.56
CA PRO A 64 4.30 1.92 6.69
C PRO A 64 5.78 1.66 7.02
N GLY A 65 6.71 2.42 6.43
CA GLY A 65 8.16 2.25 6.59
C GLY A 65 8.80 1.43 5.48
N PHE A 66 8.20 1.39 4.28
CA PHE A 66 8.81 0.77 3.11
C PHE A 66 9.68 1.75 2.31
N PHE A 67 9.39 3.04 2.43
CA PHE A 67 10.08 4.09 1.69
C PHE A 67 10.91 5.04 2.57
N GLY A 68 10.86 4.87 3.90
CA GLY A 68 11.72 5.57 4.85
C GLY A 68 13.13 4.99 4.97
N ASP A 69 14.12 5.86 5.19
CA ASP A 69 15.56 5.57 5.18
C ASP A 69 16.01 4.35 5.99
N GLY A 70 16.70 3.44 5.30
CA GLY A 70 17.30 2.24 5.88
C GLY A 70 18.07 1.37 4.88
N GLY A 71 19.04 1.96 4.16
CA GLY A 71 20.10 1.25 3.42
C GLY A 71 20.35 1.76 2.01
#